data_AF-A0A1E3LVW1-F1
#
_entry.id   AF-A0A1E3LVW1-F1
#
_cell.length_a   1.000
_cell.length_b   1.000
_cell.length_c   1.000
_cell.angle_alpha   90.00
_cell.angle_beta   90.00
_cell.angle_gamma   90.00
#
_symmetry.space_group_name_H-M   'P 1'
#
loop_
_entity.id
_entity.type
_entity.pdbx_description
1 polymer ?
#
loop_
_entity_poly.entity_id
_entity_poly.type
_entity_poly.pdbx_seq_one_letter_code
_entity_poly.pdbx_strand_id
1 'polypeptide(L)' 'MIEHLVRHPDERALVKSDPDALFDRFGIAPDAREVLRSGSRDELSHLGIHGNYVIKWLIWSGRPTLPFFAMSHFFDRR' A
#
# COMPACT_ATOMS: atom_id res chain seq x y z
N MET A 1 -12.31 1.06 -3.66
CA MET A 1 -11.58 1.94 -2.71
C MET A 1 -10.38 2.65 -3.34
N ILE A 2 -9.30 1.96 -3.76
CA ILE A 2 -8.07 2.64 -4.26
C ILE A 2 -8.36 3.54 -5.46
N GLU A 3 -9.22 3.11 -6.40
CA GLU A 3 -9.64 3.94 -7.53
C GLU A 3 -10.37 5.22 -7.11
N HIS A 4 -11.16 5.17 -6.03
CA HIS A 4 -11.83 6.34 -5.48
C HIS A 4 -10.81 7.36 -4.97
N LEU A 5 -9.78 6.90 -4.25
CA LEU A 5 -8.67 7.75 -3.77
C LEU A 5 -7.80 8.31 -4.90
N VAL A 6 -7.76 7.67 -6.08
CA VAL A 6 -7.14 8.27 -7.27
C VAL A 6 -7.91 9.53 -7.68
N ARG A 7 -9.25 9.47 -7.65
CA ARG A 7 -10.13 10.58 -8.06
C ARG A 7 -10.34 11.64 -6.97
N HIS A 8 -10.16 11.28 -5.70
CA HIS A 8 -10.36 12.16 -4.54
C HIS A 8 -9.08 12.25 -3.71
N PRO A 9 -8.12 13.11 -4.12
CA PRO A 9 -6.81 13.19 -3.47
C PRO A 9 -6.86 13.63 -2.01
N ASP A 10 -7.83 14.46 -1.64
CA ASP A 10 -7.96 15.01 -0.28
C ASP A 10 -8.25 13.91 0.76
N GLU A 11 -8.89 12.81 0.33
CA GLU A 11 -9.16 11.66 1.20
C GLU A 11 -7.94 10.76 1.41
N ARG A 12 -6.83 10.96 0.68
CA ARG A 12 -5.63 10.10 0.81
C ARG A 12 -4.95 10.21 2.17
N ALA A 13 -5.14 11.33 2.88
CA ALA A 13 -4.62 11.48 4.24
C ALA A 13 -5.17 10.40 5.18
N LEU A 14 -6.40 9.95 4.95
CA LEU A 14 -7.04 8.89 5.73
C LEU A 14 -6.31 7.56 5.63
N VAL A 15 -5.60 7.29 4.51
CA VAL A 15 -4.81 6.05 4.36
C VAL A 15 -3.75 5.92 5.46
N LYS A 16 -3.23 7.04 5.98
CA LYS A 16 -2.25 7.05 7.08
C LYS A 16 -2.89 7.27 8.45
N SER A 17 -3.84 8.20 8.55
CA SER A 17 -4.38 8.62 9.84
C SER A 17 -5.47 7.70 10.37
N ASP A 18 -6.34 7.21 9.49
CA ASP A 18 -7.49 6.37 9.83
C ASP A 18 -7.93 5.51 8.63
N PRO A 19 -7.16 4.45 8.31
CA PRO A 19 -7.49 3.56 7.20
C PRO A 19 -8.75 2.73 7.46
N ASP A 20 -9.16 2.56 8.72
CA ASP A 20 -10.34 1.78 9.08
C ASP A 20 -11.63 2.46 8.66
N ALA A 21 -11.73 3.78 8.80
CA ALA A 21 -12.86 4.54 8.25
C ALA A 21 -13.04 4.32 6.74
N LEU A 22 -11.94 4.17 5.99
CA LEU A 22 -12.00 3.82 4.57
C LEU A 22 -12.47 2.37 4.39
N PHE A 23 -11.93 1.43 5.16
CA PHE A 23 -12.31 0.02 5.05
C PHE A 23 -13.79 -0.20 5.34
N ASP A 24 -14.33 0.46 6.36
CA ASP A 24 -15.74 0.39 6.70
C ASP A 24 -16.61 1.03 5.62
N ARG A 25 -16.25 2.23 5.14
CA ARG A 25 -16.97 2.93 4.07
C ARG A 25 -17.06 2.09 2.79
N PHE A 26 -16.02 1.33 2.47
CA PHE A 26 -15.96 0.50 1.27
C PHE A 26 -16.31 -0.97 1.50
N GLY A 27 -16.72 -1.36 2.72
CA GLY A 27 -17.12 -2.72 3.04
C GLY A 27 -16.02 -3.76 2.83
N ILE A 28 -14.77 -3.40 3.12
CA ILE A 28 -13.62 -4.31 2.92
C ILE A 28 -13.70 -5.44 3.95
N ALA A 29 -13.59 -6.68 3.45
CA ALA A 29 -13.62 -7.88 4.27
C ALA A 29 -12.43 -7.92 5.26
N PRO A 30 -12.59 -8.47 6.48
CA PRO A 30 -11.57 -8.42 7.53
C PRO A 30 -10.20 -8.99 7.12
N ASP A 31 -10.19 -10.08 6.36
CA ASP A 31 -9.01 -10.73 5.79
C ASP A 31 -8.24 -9.80 4.84
N ALA A 32 -8.94 -9.10 3.96
CA ALA A 32 -8.34 -8.12 3.06
C ALA A 32 -7.79 -6.89 3.81
N ARG A 33 -8.38 -6.50 4.95
CA ARG A 33 -7.89 -5.37 5.76
C ARG A 33 -6.50 -5.63 6.31
N GLU A 34 -6.22 -6.84 6.79
CA GLU A 34 -4.90 -7.21 7.30
C GLU A 34 -3.83 -7.05 6.23
N VAL A 35 -4.10 -7.57 5.03
CA VAL A 35 -3.19 -7.44 3.87
C VAL A 35 -3.04 -5.98 3.43
N LEU A 36 -4.11 -5.18 3.45
CA LEU A 36 -4.05 -3.75 3.12
C LEU A 36 -3.19 -2.96 4.11
N ARG A 37 -3.20 -3.31 5.41
CA ARG A 37 -2.38 -2.66 6.43
C ARG A 37 -0.90 -2.99 6.27
N SER A 38 -0.55 -4.28 6.20
CA SER A 38 0.84 -4.73 6.33
C SER A 38 1.32 -5.69 5.25
N GLY A 39 0.42 -6.31 4.50
CA GLY A 39 0.76 -7.32 3.49
C GLY A 39 1.59 -6.74 2.36
N SER A 40 2.63 -7.44 1.93
CA SER A 40 3.60 -7.08 0.88
C SER A 40 2.96 -6.71 -0.45
N ARG A 41 3.78 -6.20 -1.39
CA ARG A 41 3.33 -5.92 -2.78
C ARG A 41 2.68 -7.15 -3.41
N ASP A 42 3.26 -8.32 -3.17
CA ASP A 42 2.79 -9.56 -3.78
C ASP A 42 1.49 -10.01 -3.11
N GLU A 43 1.38 -9.95 -1.78
CA GLU A 43 0.11 -10.23 -1.07
C GLU A 43 -1.02 -9.28 -1.50
N LEU A 44 -0.74 -7.98 -1.66
CA LEU A 44 -1.69 -7.01 -2.21
C LEU A 44 -2.12 -7.37 -3.64
N SER A 45 -1.20 -7.91 -4.45
CA SER A 45 -1.51 -8.35 -5.82
C SER A 45 -2.39 -9.61 -5.82
N HIS A 46 -2.21 -10.51 -4.85
CA HIS A 46 -3.06 -11.70 -4.68
C HIS A 46 -4.51 -11.36 -4.28
N LEU A 47 -4.76 -10.17 -3.72
CA LEU A 47 -6.12 -9.66 -3.54
C LEU A 47 -6.81 -9.23 -4.86
N GLY A 48 -6.15 -9.38 -6.00
CA GLY A 48 -6.66 -8.94 -7.30
C GLY A 48 -6.52 -7.43 -7.55
N ILE A 49 -5.73 -6.72 -6.74
CA ILE A 49 -5.47 -5.29 -6.93
C ILE A 49 -4.52 -5.12 -8.11
N HIS A 50 -4.92 -4.33 -9.12
CA HIS A 50 -4.09 -4.03 -10.28
C HIS A 50 -2.74 -3.42 -9.86
N GLY A 51 -1.63 -3.82 -10.51
CA GLY A 51 -0.27 -3.46 -10.07
C GLY A 51 -0.02 -1.96 -9.89
N ASN A 52 -0.56 -1.10 -10.76
CA ASN A 52 -0.47 0.36 -10.61
C ASN A 52 -1.13 0.85 -9.31
N TYR A 53 -2.23 0.23 -8.89
CA TYR A 53 -2.93 0.56 -7.65
C TYR A 53 -2.21 0.02 -6.41
N VAL A 54 -1.55 -1.14 -6.52
CA VAL A 54 -0.67 -1.65 -5.46
C VAL A 54 0.43 -0.64 -5.16
N ILE A 55 1.13 -0.14 -6.18
CA ILE A 55 2.20 0.85 -5.98
C ILE A 55 1.67 2.15 -5.36
N LYS A 56 0.52 2.66 -5.84
CA LYS A 56 -0.11 3.85 -5.25
C LYS A 56 -0.47 3.66 -3.79
N TRP A 57 -1.05 2.51 -3.45
CA TRP A 57 -1.41 2.16 -2.08
C TRP A 57 -0.18 2.14 -1.16
N LEU A 58 0.92 1.51 -1.60
CA LEU A 58 2.19 1.49 -0.86
C LEU A 58 2.71 2.92 -0.59
N ILE A 59 2.70 3.78 -1.61
CA ILE A 59 3.13 5.19 -1.45
C ILE A 59 2.26 5.92 -0.43
N TRP A 60 0.94 5.81 -0.55
CA TRP A 60 0.01 6.54 0.32
C TRP A 60 0.02 6.03 1.76
N SER A 61 0.22 4.73 1.95
CA SER A 61 0.40 4.12 3.27
C SER A 61 1.79 4.35 3.87
N GLY A 62 2.70 5.02 3.14
CA GLY A 62 4.08 5.27 3.60
C GLY A 62 4.97 4.03 3.60
N ARG A 63 4.57 2.99 2.87
CA ARG A 63 5.26 1.71 2.77
C ARG A 63 6.22 1.69 1.58
N PRO A 64 7.35 0.95 1.67
CA PRO A 64 8.31 0.86 0.58
C PRO A 64 7.69 0.19 -0.66
N THR A 65 7.93 0.78 -1.85
CA THR A 65 7.45 0.28 -3.15
C THR A 65 8.40 -0.69 -3.83
N LEU A 66 9.67 -0.67 -3.42
CA LEU A 66 10.71 -1.58 -3.84
C LEU A 66 11.10 -2.46 -2.65
N PRO A 67 11.49 -3.73 -2.87
CA PRO A 67 12.22 -4.44 -1.83
C PRO A 67 13.45 -3.60 -1.48
N PHE A 68 13.68 -3.39 -0.17
CA PHE A 68 14.96 -2.88 0.31
C PHE A 68 16.05 -3.82 -0.22
N PHE A 69 16.68 -3.45 -1.34
CA PHE A 69 18.01 -3.95 -1.62
C PHE A 69 18.90 -3.28 -0.59
N ALA A 70 19.31 -4.02 0.43
CA ALA A 70 20.43 -3.60 1.24
C ALA A 70 21.60 -3.34 0.28
N MET A 71 21.97 -2.08 0.09
CA MET A 71 23.23 -1.69 -0.54
C MET A 71 24.39 -2.09 0.40
N SER A 72 24.60 -3.39 0.61
CA SER A 72 25.72 -3.94 1.37
C SER A 72 26.84 -4.48 0.47
N HIS A 73 26.94 -4.04 -0.80
CA HIS A 73 27.89 -4.65 -1.73
C HIS A 73 28.66 -3.70 -2.67
N PHE A 74 28.84 -2.40 -2.38
CA PHE A 74 29.70 -1.58 -3.26
C PHE A 74 30.49 -0.43 -2.62
N PHE A 75 30.88 -0.54 -1.35
CA PHE A 75 31.89 0.37 -0.75
C PHE A 75 32.94 -0.39 0.07
N ASP A 76 33.52 -1.45 -0.50
CA ASP A 76 34.82 -1.96 -0.06
C ASP A 76 35.69 -2.19 -1.29
N ARG A 77 36.30 -1.10 -1.76
CA ARG A 77 37.48 -1.05 -2.63
C ARG A 77 37.91 0.41 -2.75
N ARG A 78 38.63 0.92 -1.76
CA ARG A 78 39.89 1.66 -1.99
C ARG A 78 40.65 1.90 -0.70
#